data_AF-A0A0B1RY29-F1
#
_entry.id   AF-A0A0B1RY29-F1
#
_cell.length_a   1.000
_cell.length_b   1.000
_cell.length_c   1.000
_cell.angle_alpha   90.00
_cell.angle_beta   90.00
_cell.angle_gamma   90.00
#
_symmetry.space_group_name_H-M   'P 1'
#
loop_
_entity.id
_entity.type
_entity.pdbx_description
1 polymer ?
#
loop_
_entity_poly.entity_id
_entity_poly.type
_entity_poly.pdbx_seq_one_letter_code
_entity_poly.pdbx_strand_id
1 'polypeptide(L)'
;MLFRDTSVENLKYLNSRQAIEDIAYFINEMNKEYGSPDSVWVTFGASYAGSLALWARQAHPDLIAGAVGSSAPLEITLDFWGLKDGVGDAFRSQSGRCADNIGKAFAEMSDMMKFELGRMKLQELFALVSQLTFSC
;
A
#
# COMPACT_ATOMS: atom_id res chain seq x y z
N MET A 1 15.47 -8.36 9.92
CA MET A 1 16.36 -7.96 8.79
C MET A 1 16.33 -6.44 8.74
N LEU A 2 17.39 -5.77 9.21
CA LEU A 2 17.51 -4.30 9.10
C LEU A 2 18.67 -4.02 8.15
N PHE A 3 18.37 -3.44 7.00
CA PHE A 3 19.37 -3.00 6.04
C PHE A 3 20.08 -1.77 6.64
N ARG A 4 21.40 -1.86 6.81
CA ARG A 4 22.20 -0.82 7.46
C ARG A 4 22.34 0.45 6.62
N ASP A 5 22.10 0.35 5.31
CA ASP A 5 22.16 1.45 4.35
C ASP A 5 21.01 1.33 3.35
N THR A 6 20.17 2.37 3.27
CA THR A 6 18.98 2.47 2.40
C THR A 6 19.14 3.53 1.31
N SER A 7 20.39 3.86 0.95
CA SER A 7 20.70 4.69 -0.21
C SER A 7 20.11 4.11 -1.49
N VAL A 8 19.80 4.99 -2.45
CA VAL A 8 19.23 4.60 -3.76
C VAL A 8 20.06 3.52 -4.44
N GLU A 9 21.39 3.62 -4.33
CA GLU A 9 22.32 2.65 -4.92
C GLU A 9 22.16 1.24 -4.32
N ASN A 10 21.95 1.13 -3.01
CA ASN A 10 21.70 -0.16 -2.37
C ASN A 10 20.27 -0.68 -2.56
N LEU A 11 19.32 0.20 -2.88
CA LEU A 11 17.94 -0.16 -3.20
C LEU A 11 17.70 -0.45 -4.69
N LYS A 12 18.74 -0.50 -5.52
CA LYS A 12 18.61 -0.74 -6.97
C LYS A 12 17.90 -2.04 -7.35
N TYR A 13 17.88 -3.04 -6.46
CA TYR A 13 17.17 -4.31 -6.65
C TYR A 13 15.78 -4.35 -5.99
N LEU A 14 15.39 -3.32 -5.24
CA LEU A 14 14.08 -3.24 -4.59
C LEU A 14 13.00 -2.89 -5.62
N ASN A 15 12.51 -3.90 -6.33
CA ASN A 15 11.40 -3.76 -7.27
C ASN A 15 10.57 -5.04 -7.35
N SER A 16 9.32 -4.91 -7.82
CA SER A 16 8.37 -6.03 -7.89
C SER A 16 8.78 -7.11 -8.89
N ARG A 17 9.49 -6.75 -9.97
CA ARG A 17 9.96 -7.74 -10.96
C ARG A 17 10.96 -8.70 -10.32
N GLN A 18 11.93 -8.19 -9.56
CA GLN A 18 12.88 -9.03 -8.82
C GLN A 18 12.16 -9.91 -7.80
N ALA A 19 11.19 -9.36 -7.05
CA ALA A 19 10.43 -10.16 -6.09
C ALA A 19 9.61 -11.29 -6.74
N ILE A 20 9.10 -11.09 -7.97
CA ILE A 20 8.41 -12.13 -8.73
C ILE A 20 9.38 -13.23 -9.17
N GLU A 21 10.57 -12.85 -9.65
CA GLU A 21 11.62 -13.83 -10.00
C GLU A 21 12.13 -14.59 -8.78
N ASP A 22 12.23 -13.95 -7.61
CA ASP A 22 12.60 -14.60 -6.36
C ASP A 22 11.57 -15.68 -5.95
N ILE A 23 10.28 -15.47 -6.21
CA ILE A 23 9.22 -16.47 -5.98
C ILE A 23 9.41 -17.67 -6.91
N ALA A 24 9.66 -17.43 -8.21
CA ALA A 24 9.90 -18.50 -9.17
C ALA A 24 11.18 -19.30 -8.85
N TYR A 25 12.24 -18.59 -8.46
CA TYR A 25 13.49 -19.19 -8.01
C TYR A 25 13.25 -20.09 -6.79
N PHE A 26 12.53 -19.59 -5.77
CA PHE A 26 12.18 -20.37 -4.59
C PHE A 26 11.44 -21.67 -4.95
N ILE A 27 10.42 -21.60 -5.80
CA ILE A 27 9.64 -22.78 -6.22
C ILE A 27 10.56 -23.83 -6.87
N ASN A 28 11.44 -23.40 -7.78
CA ASN A 28 12.35 -24.29 -8.46
C ASN A 28 13.34 -24.96 -7.50
N GLU A 29 13.93 -24.19 -6.58
CA GLU A 29 14.88 -24.74 -5.62
C GLU A 29 14.21 -25.69 -4.62
N MET A 30 12.99 -25.37 -4.16
CA MET A 30 12.23 -26.28 -3.31
C MET A 30 11.85 -27.57 -4.04
N ASN A 31 11.41 -27.49 -5.31
CA ASN A 31 11.12 -28.69 -6.07
C ASN A 31 12.35 -29.60 -6.25
N LYS A 32 13.55 -29.01 -6.43
CA LYS A 32 14.82 -29.75 -6.49
C LYS A 32 15.20 -30.36 -5.15
N GLU A 33 15.15 -29.58 -4.08
CA GLU A 33 15.52 -30.01 -2.73
C GLU A 33 14.69 -31.21 -2.27
N TYR A 34 13.38 -31.19 -2.56
CA TYR A 34 12.44 -32.23 -2.15
C TYR A 34 12.15 -33.27 -3.25
N GLY A 35 12.87 -33.24 -4.38
CA GLY A 35 12.72 -34.20 -5.47
C GLY A 35 11.29 -34.32 -6.02
N SER A 36 10.55 -33.21 -6.03
CA SER A 36 9.10 -33.17 -6.31
C SER A 36 8.78 -32.24 -7.49
N PRO A 37 9.25 -32.56 -8.72
CA PRO A 37 9.09 -31.70 -9.90
C PRO A 37 7.63 -31.50 -10.31
N ASP A 38 6.74 -32.43 -9.96
CA ASP A 38 5.31 -32.40 -10.29
C ASP A 38 4.46 -31.73 -9.19
N SER A 39 5.10 -31.06 -8.22
CA SER A 39 4.40 -30.33 -7.15
C SER A 39 3.55 -29.21 -7.74
N VAL A 40 2.30 -29.14 -7.27
CA VAL A 40 1.39 -28.05 -7.63
C VAL A 40 1.56 -26.89 -6.65
N TRP A 41 1.97 -25.73 -7.17
CA TRP A 41 2.13 -24.52 -6.36
C TRP A 41 0.94 -23.58 -6.50
N VAL A 42 0.51 -23.01 -5.36
CA VAL A 42 -0.50 -21.95 -5.30
C VAL A 42 0.03 -20.83 -4.42
N THR A 43 0.06 -19.60 -4.96
CA THR A 43 0.55 -18.43 -4.22
C THR A 43 -0.59 -17.71 -3.49
N PHE A 44 -0.29 -17.17 -2.31
CA PHE A 44 -1.25 -16.43 -1.49
C PHE A 44 -0.64 -15.11 -1.04
N GLY A 45 -1.45 -14.04 -1.00
CA GLY A 45 -1.02 -12.77 -0.45
C GLY A 45 -2.17 -11.80 -0.21
N ALA A 46 -1.89 -10.72 0.51
CA ALA A 46 -2.82 -9.62 0.74
C ALA A 46 -2.16 -8.27 0.43
N SER A 47 -2.96 -7.28 0.02
CA SER A 47 -2.47 -5.96 -0.40
C SER A 47 -1.35 -6.10 -1.45
N TYR A 48 -0.21 -5.43 -1.29
CA TYR A 48 0.94 -5.55 -2.18
C TYR A 48 1.41 -7.01 -2.38
N ALA A 49 1.44 -7.83 -1.32
CA ALA A 49 1.79 -9.24 -1.44
C ALA A 49 0.73 -10.03 -2.23
N GLY A 50 -0.54 -9.60 -2.19
CA GLY A 50 -1.60 -10.14 -3.04
C GLY A 50 -1.37 -9.82 -4.50
N SER A 51 -0.95 -8.58 -4.82
CA SER A 51 -0.55 -8.21 -6.17
C SER A 51 0.65 -9.05 -6.64
N LEU A 52 1.68 -9.23 -5.80
CA LEU A 52 2.81 -10.11 -6.12
C LEU A 52 2.39 -11.56 -6.34
N ALA A 53 1.50 -12.12 -5.53
CA ALA A 53 1.01 -13.49 -5.70
C ALA A 53 0.31 -13.68 -7.06
N LEU A 54 -0.57 -12.74 -7.42
CA LEU A 54 -1.31 -12.76 -8.69
C LEU A 54 -0.37 -12.51 -9.89
N TRP A 55 0.55 -11.54 -9.79
CA TRP A 55 1.52 -11.25 -10.85
C TRP A 55 2.54 -12.37 -11.04
N ALA A 56 2.97 -13.05 -9.97
CA ALA A 56 3.85 -14.20 -10.07
C ALA A 56 3.18 -15.35 -10.85
N ARG A 57 1.91 -15.65 -10.56
CA ARG A 57 1.13 -16.62 -11.34
C ARG A 57 0.98 -16.22 -12.81
N GLN A 58 0.78 -14.92 -13.06
CA GLN A 58 0.68 -14.39 -14.42
C GLN A 58 2.01 -14.50 -15.18
N ALA A 59 3.14 -14.22 -14.54
CA ALA A 59 4.47 -14.22 -15.15
C ALA A 59 5.03 -15.63 -15.35
N HIS A 60 4.78 -16.54 -14.41
CA HIS A 60 5.32 -17.91 -14.39
C HIS A 60 4.21 -18.95 -14.39
N PRO A 61 3.41 -19.03 -15.48
CA PRO A 61 2.22 -19.84 -15.46
C PRO A 61 2.47 -21.36 -15.54
N ASP A 62 3.67 -21.74 -15.93
CA ASP A 62 4.23 -23.09 -15.93
C ASP A 62 4.61 -23.58 -14.52
N LEU A 63 5.01 -22.67 -13.62
CA LEU A 63 5.43 -23.00 -12.26
C LEU A 63 4.29 -22.96 -11.24
N ILE A 64 3.39 -21.98 -11.37
CA ILE A 64 2.34 -21.72 -10.38
C ILE A 64 1.00 -22.09 -11.01
N ALA A 65 0.21 -22.94 -10.37
CA ALA A 65 -1.08 -23.37 -10.91
C ALA A 65 -2.22 -22.38 -10.61
N GLY A 66 -2.15 -21.67 -9.48
CA GLY A 66 -3.17 -20.71 -9.06
C GLY A 66 -2.62 -19.66 -8.10
N ALA A 67 -3.39 -18.58 -7.90
CA ALA A 67 -3.04 -17.53 -6.97
C ALA A 67 -4.28 -16.94 -6.31
N VAL A 68 -4.13 -16.52 -5.05
CA VAL A 68 -5.15 -15.81 -4.27
C VAL A 68 -4.57 -14.51 -3.75
N GLY A 69 -5.08 -13.38 -4.24
CA GLY A 69 -4.73 -12.04 -3.79
C GLY A 69 -5.91 -11.37 -3.09
N SER A 70 -5.80 -11.13 -1.78
CA SER A 70 -6.81 -10.42 -0.99
C SER A 70 -6.53 -8.91 -1.01
N SER A 71 -7.54 -8.08 -1.31
CA SER A 71 -7.40 -6.62 -1.39
C SER A 71 -6.19 -6.17 -2.24
N ALA A 72 -5.89 -6.92 -3.31
CA ALA A 72 -4.71 -6.72 -4.14
C ALA A 72 -4.95 -5.60 -5.16
N PRO A 73 -4.25 -4.47 -5.10
CA PRO A 73 -4.31 -3.48 -6.17
C PRO A 73 -3.54 -4.00 -7.39
N LEU A 74 -4.26 -4.38 -8.44
CA LEU A 74 -3.65 -4.85 -9.70
C LEU A 74 -3.36 -3.71 -10.67
N GLU A 75 -4.20 -2.68 -10.66
CA GLU A 75 -4.01 -1.48 -11.47
C GLU A 75 -3.05 -0.53 -10.76
N ILE A 76 -1.85 -0.36 -11.34
CA ILE A 76 -0.85 0.57 -10.83
C ILE A 76 -1.12 1.94 -11.42
N THR A 77 -1.88 2.76 -10.69
CA THR A 77 -2.14 4.15 -11.07
C THR A 77 -1.33 5.11 -10.21
N LEU A 78 -0.65 6.08 -10.81
CA LEU A 78 0.08 7.12 -10.07
C LEU A 78 -0.86 8.02 -9.26
N ASP A 79 -2.07 8.26 -9.78
CA ASP A 79 -3.12 9.01 -9.11
C ASP A 79 -4.29 8.08 -8.80
N PHE A 80 -4.25 7.45 -7.62
CA PHE A 80 -5.25 6.49 -7.18
C PHE A 80 -6.44 7.19 -6.50
N TRP A 81 -7.05 8.16 -7.20
CA TRP A 81 -8.20 8.93 -6.73
C TRP A 81 -9.39 8.04 -6.33
N GLY A 82 -9.55 6.88 -6.97
CA GLY A 82 -10.62 5.92 -6.66
C GLY A 82 -10.59 5.43 -5.21
N LEU A 83 -9.41 5.34 -4.57
CA LEU A 83 -9.32 5.02 -3.15
C LEU A 83 -9.92 6.13 -2.28
N LYS A 84 -9.65 7.39 -2.62
CA LYS A 84 -10.18 8.55 -1.89
C LYS A 84 -11.71 8.58 -1.99
N ASP A 85 -12.26 8.33 -3.17
CA ASP A 85 -13.71 8.27 -3.37
C ASP A 85 -14.34 7.11 -2.62
N GLY A 86 -13.72 5.92 -2.67
CA GLY A 86 -14.14 4.75 -1.91
C GLY A 86 -14.15 4.99 -0.40
N VAL A 87 -13.16 5.71 0.14
CA VAL A 87 -13.16 6.14 1.55
C VAL A 87 -14.30 7.11 1.85
N GLY A 88 -14.55 8.07 0.95
CA GLY A 88 -15.69 8.99 1.07
C GLY A 88 -17.04 8.26 1.09
N ASP A 89 -17.22 7.28 0.20
CA ASP A 89 -18.41 6.43 0.15
C ASP A 89 -18.54 5.54 1.39
N ALA A 90 -17.44 5.01 1.91
CA ALA A 90 -17.43 4.27 3.17
C ALA A 90 -17.95 5.16 4.31
N PHE A 91 -17.50 6.41 4.45
CA PHE A 91 -18.07 7.33 5.45
C PHE A 91 -19.56 7.59 5.22
N ARG A 92 -19.98 7.87 3.97
CA ARG A 92 -21.38 8.10 3.62
C ARG A 92 -22.28 6.92 3.95
N SER A 93 -21.78 5.69 3.75
CA SER A 93 -22.50 4.44 4.06
C SER A 93 -22.80 4.29 5.56
N GLN A 94 -21.95 4.87 6.42
CA GLN A 94 -22.19 4.88 7.86
C GLN A 94 -23.13 6.01 8.26
N SER A 95 -22.91 7.22 7.73
CA SER A 95 -23.80 8.37 7.93
C SER A 95 -23.44 9.52 6.99
N GLY A 96 -24.43 10.02 6.23
CA GLY A 96 -24.28 11.24 5.44
C GLY A 96 -23.83 12.43 6.27
N ARG A 97 -24.41 12.62 7.47
CA ARG A 97 -24.01 13.72 8.38
C ARG A 97 -22.57 13.58 8.87
N CYS A 98 -22.09 12.35 9.10
CA CYS A 98 -20.70 12.12 9.48
C CYS A 98 -19.75 12.51 8.34
N ALA A 99 -20.03 12.03 7.12
CA ALA A 99 -19.24 12.37 5.94
C ALA A 99 -19.21 13.89 5.67
N ASP A 100 -20.35 14.57 5.79
CA ASP A 100 -20.45 16.03 5.62
C ASP A 100 -19.63 16.78 6.67
N ASN A 101 -19.70 16.35 7.94
CA ASN A 101 -18.93 16.97 9.02
C ASN A 101 -17.43 16.76 8.86
N ILE A 102 -16.99 15.58 8.38
CA ILE A 102 -15.59 15.33 8.03
C ILE A 102 -15.15 16.32 6.94
N GLY A 103 -15.95 16.48 5.87
CA GLY A 103 -15.65 17.44 4.80
C GLY A 103 -15.52 18.88 5.29
N LYS A 104 -16.46 19.34 6.14
CA LYS A 104 -16.42 20.68 6.76
C LYS A 104 -15.20 20.86 7.64
N ALA A 105 -14.89 19.88 8.48
CA ALA A 105 -13.73 19.93 9.36
C ALA A 105 -12.43 20.09 8.55
N PHE A 106 -12.25 19.34 7.46
CA PHE A 106 -11.07 19.51 6.60
C PHE A 106 -10.99 20.88 5.92
N ALA A 107 -12.12 21.46 5.52
CA ALA A 107 -12.15 22.82 4.96
C ALA A 107 -11.74 23.87 6.01
N GLU A 108 -12.33 23.81 7.21
CA GLU A 108 -12.00 24.71 8.32
C GLU A 108 -10.52 24.57 8.76
N MET A 109 -10.01 23.34 8.83
CA MET A 109 -8.60 23.08 9.10
C MET A 109 -7.69 23.71 8.04
N SER A 110 -8.04 23.57 6.75
CA SER A 110 -7.28 24.18 5.64
C SER A 110 -7.24 25.70 5.74
N ASP A 111 -8.35 26.33 6.13
CA ASP A 111 -8.41 27.78 6.34
C ASP A 111 -7.62 28.22 7.58
N MET A 112 -7.73 27.51 8.70
CA MET A 112 -6.97 27.79 9.92
C MET A 112 -5.45 27.67 9.70
N MET A 113 -4.99 26.72 8.90
CA MET A 113 -3.56 26.53 8.61
C MET A 113 -2.88 27.77 7.99
N LYS A 114 -3.65 28.64 7.32
CA LYS A 114 -3.14 29.87 6.67
C LYS A 114 -2.66 30.91 7.69
N PHE A 115 -3.16 30.88 8.92
CA PHE A 115 -2.89 31.90 9.95
C PHE A 115 -2.20 31.29 11.17
N GLU A 116 -1.31 32.06 11.82
CA GLU A 116 -0.58 31.60 13.00
C GLU A 116 -1.49 31.23 14.16
N LEU A 117 -2.47 32.09 14.47
CA LEU A 117 -3.49 31.81 15.50
C LEU A 117 -4.29 30.55 15.17
N GLY A 118 -4.61 30.33 13.89
CA GLY A 118 -5.32 29.13 13.43
C GLY A 118 -4.47 27.87 13.63
N ARG A 119 -3.18 27.92 13.30
CA ARG A 119 -2.23 26.82 13.58
C ARG A 119 -2.09 26.54 15.08
N MET A 120 -1.96 27.56 15.91
CA MET A 120 -1.93 27.40 17.38
C MET A 120 -3.22 26.74 17.89
N LYS A 121 -4.38 27.14 17.35
CA LYS A 121 -5.65 26.54 17.72
C LYS A 121 -5.73 25.07 17.31
N LEU A 122 -5.27 24.72 16.11
CA LEU A 122 -5.19 23.34 15.65
C LEU A 122 -4.26 22.50 16.51
N GLN A 123 -3.11 23.03 16.92
CA GLN A 123 -2.20 22.32 17.83
C GLN A 123 -2.87 21.97 19.17
N GLU A 124 -3.61 22.91 19.74
CA GLU A 124 -4.37 22.69 20.97
C GLU A 124 -5.48 21.64 20.76
N LEU A 125 -6.29 21.81 19.70
CA LEU A 125 -7.41 20.92 19.39
C LEU A 125 -6.98 19.47 19.15
N PHE A 126 -5.86 19.26 18.46
CA PHE A 126 -5.33 17.93 18.13
C PHE A 126 -4.24 17.44 19.10
N ALA A 127 -3.95 18.21 20.14
CA ALA A 127 -2.88 17.93 21.11
C ALA A 127 -1.54 17.56 20.44
N LEU A 128 -1.15 18.34 19.43
CA LEU A 128 0.06 18.07 18.65
C LEU A 128 1.32 18.39 19.47
N VAL A 129 2.29 17.47 19.43
CA VAL A 129 3.58 17.63 20.13
C VAL A 129 4.51 18.59 19.39
N SER A 130 4.43 18.65 18.07
CA SER A 130 5.24 19.52 17.22
C SER A 130 4.54 20.83 16.90
N GLN A 131 5.33 21.89 16.70
CA GLN A 131 4.80 23.17 16.26
C GLN A 131 4.31 23.11 14.82
N LEU A 132 3.05 23.50 14.59
CA LEU A 132 2.53 23.68 13.24
C LEU A 132 3.14 24.97 12.65
N THR A 133 4.13 24.79 11.79
CA THR A 133 4.71 25.87 10.99
C THR A 133 4.08 25.89 9.60
N PHE A 134 4.14 27.06 8.96
CA PHE A 134 3.79 27.18 7.56
C PHE A 134 5.10 27.16 6.77
N SER A 135 5.37 26.05 6.09
CA SER A 135 6.47 25.94 5.12
C SER A 135 5.83 25.75 3.75
N CYS A 136 6.06 26.71 2.85
CA CYS A 136 5.82 26.52 1.42
C CYS A 136 6.94 25.67 0.82
#